data_AF-A0A6I3QM57-F1
#
_entry.id   AF-A0A6I3QM57-F1
#
_cell.length_a   1.000
_cell.length_b   1.000
_cell.length_c   1.000
_cell.angle_alpha   90.00
_cell.angle_beta   90.00
_cell.angle_gamma   90.00
#
_symmetry.space_group_name_H-M   'P 1'
#
loop_
_entity.id
_entity.type
_entity.pdbx_description
1 polymer ?
#
loop_
_entity_poly.entity_id
_entity_poly.type
_entity_poly.pdbx_seq_one_letter_code
_entity_poly.pdbx_strand_id
1 'polypeptide(L)'
;MLCSLGKDSIAALILAQQDGVQFDHVYFVNMRGAEFEETYDFISKVEHTLNLKIEILDSPCTFDEQFYKKITKGLHAGQNRGWAAVKSGCHFQRDMKVPAMTRMYQEGNADIYISLAVNERNRAERKFYAKDYNIMVITFR
;
A
#
# COMPACT_ATOMS: atom_id res chain seq x y z
N MET A 1 -3.46 8.06 -6.55
CA MET A 1 -4.08 6.79 -6.10
C MET A 1 -3.01 5.83 -5.59
N LEU A 2 -3.25 5.16 -4.45
CA LEU A 2 -2.43 4.03 -4.01
C LEU A 2 -2.99 2.73 -4.58
N CYS A 3 -2.17 2.00 -5.31
CA CYS A 3 -2.49 0.74 -5.94
C CYS A 3 -1.68 -0.38 -5.29
N SER A 4 -2.34 -1.44 -4.83
CA SER A 4 -1.64 -2.64 -4.32
C SER A 4 -1.36 -3.66 -5.41
N LEU A 5 -1.79 -3.38 -6.66
CA LEU A 5 -1.81 -4.32 -7.79
C LEU A 5 -2.68 -5.56 -7.56
N GLY A 6 -3.49 -5.55 -6.51
CA GLY A 6 -4.51 -6.56 -6.28
C GLY A 6 -5.75 -6.31 -7.13
N LYS A 7 -6.63 -7.32 -7.18
CA LYS A 7 -7.90 -7.26 -7.92
C LYS A 7 -8.71 -5.98 -7.68
N ASP A 8 -8.76 -5.51 -6.44
CA ASP A 8 -9.60 -4.39 -6.02
C ASP A 8 -9.03 -3.05 -6.49
N SER A 9 -7.71 -2.85 -6.40
CA SER A 9 -7.08 -1.63 -6.91
C SER A 9 -7.05 -1.57 -8.43
N ILE A 10 -6.91 -2.72 -9.11
CA ILE A 10 -6.98 -2.77 -10.57
C ILE A 10 -8.41 -2.50 -11.05
N ALA A 11 -9.42 -3.08 -10.42
CA ALA A 11 -10.82 -2.79 -10.73
C ALA A 11 -11.13 -1.29 -10.57
N ALA A 12 -10.64 -0.67 -9.50
CA ALA A 12 -10.79 0.77 -9.30
C ALA A 12 -10.13 1.61 -10.41
N LEU A 13 -8.93 1.24 -10.88
CA LEU A 13 -8.27 1.92 -12.00
C LEU A 13 -9.08 1.79 -13.30
N ILE A 14 -9.57 0.58 -13.61
CA ILE A 14 -10.37 0.33 -14.81
C ILE A 14 -11.66 1.16 -14.78
N LEU A 15 -12.37 1.15 -13.65
CA LEU A 15 -13.61 1.91 -13.49
C LEU A 15 -13.37 3.42 -13.58
N ALA A 16 -12.31 3.93 -12.93
CA ALA A 16 -11.94 5.33 -13.03
C ALA A 16 -11.71 5.75 -14.49
N GLN A 17 -11.01 4.93 -15.28
CA GLN A 17 -10.80 5.20 -16.69
C GLN A 17 -12.10 5.16 -17.51
N GLN A 18 -13.01 4.23 -17.22
CA GLN A 18 -14.33 4.15 -17.87
C GLN A 18 -15.19 5.39 -17.58
N ASP A 19 -15.10 5.91 -16.36
CA ASP A 19 -15.82 7.10 -15.91
C ASP A 19 -15.11 8.41 -16.29
N GLY A 20 -13.98 8.34 -16.99
CA GLY A 20 -13.19 9.51 -17.40
C GLY A 20 -12.44 10.21 -16.25
N VAL A 21 -12.32 9.56 -15.09
CA VAL A 21 -11.55 10.03 -13.94
C VAL A 21 -10.08 9.71 -14.17
N GLN A 22 -9.24 10.74 -14.09
CA GLN A 22 -7.79 10.61 -14.17
C GLN A 22 -7.17 10.88 -12.80
N PHE A 23 -6.21 10.04 -12.42
CA PHE A 23 -5.35 10.29 -11.27
C PHE A 23 -4.07 10.95 -11.74
N ASP A 24 -3.60 11.97 -11.03
CA ASP A 24 -2.31 12.62 -11.33
C ASP A 24 -1.16 11.62 -11.25
N HIS A 25 -1.22 10.75 -10.24
CA HIS A 25 -0.22 9.74 -9.95
C HIS A 25 -0.86 8.45 -9.46
N VAL A 26 -0.33 7.30 -9.90
CA VAL A 26 -0.67 5.97 -9.38
C VAL A 26 0.58 5.38 -8.73
N TYR A 27 0.51 5.08 -7.44
CA TYR A 27 1.66 4.63 -6.66
C TYR A 27 1.53 3.19 -6.23
N PHE A 28 2.61 2.41 -6.36
CA PHE A 28 2.76 1.08 -5.78
C PHE A 28 3.86 1.09 -4.72
N VAL A 29 3.58 0.60 -3.51
CA VAL A 29 4.58 0.54 -2.44
C VAL A 29 5.33 -0.79 -2.50
N ASN A 30 6.59 -0.74 -2.91
CA ASN A 30 7.46 -1.91 -2.99
C ASN A 30 8.05 -2.26 -1.62
N MET A 31 7.69 -3.42 -1.09
CA MET A 31 8.26 -3.98 0.14
C MET A 31 9.56 -4.76 -0.09
N ARG A 32 10.44 -4.26 -0.97
CA ARG A 32 11.85 -4.66 -1.18
C ARG A 32 12.22 -6.05 -0.62
N GLY A 33 11.90 -7.09 -1.39
CA GLY A 33 12.14 -8.49 -1.03
C GLY A 33 10.91 -9.27 -0.52
N ALA A 34 9.72 -8.66 -0.51
CA ALA A 34 8.48 -9.33 -0.13
C ALA A 34 7.44 -9.45 -1.26
N GLU A 35 7.68 -8.81 -2.42
CA GLU A 35 6.81 -8.90 -3.58
C GLU A 35 7.25 -10.07 -4.47
N PHE A 36 6.30 -10.70 -5.15
CA PHE A 36 6.59 -11.75 -6.12
C PHE A 36 7.21 -11.16 -7.39
N GLU A 37 8.04 -11.92 -8.11
CA GLU A 37 8.63 -11.44 -9.37
C GLU A 37 7.53 -11.09 -10.39
N GLU A 38 6.47 -11.91 -10.42
CA GLU A 38 5.29 -11.72 -11.25
C GLU A 38 4.56 -10.40 -10.98
N THR A 39 4.74 -9.81 -9.79
CA THR A 39 4.18 -8.49 -9.48
C THR A 39 4.80 -7.41 -10.38
N TYR A 40 6.10 -7.46 -10.65
CA TYR A 40 6.77 -6.47 -11.49
C TYR A 40 6.41 -6.63 -12.97
N ASP A 41 6.29 -7.87 -13.45
CA ASP A 41 5.77 -8.16 -14.79
C ASP A 41 4.32 -7.65 -14.93
N PHE A 42 3.52 -7.82 -13.89
CA PHE A 42 2.16 -7.36 -13.87
C PHE A 42 2.03 -5.83 -13.89
N ILE A 43 2.95 -5.08 -13.24
CA ILE A 43 3.02 -3.61 -13.36
C ILE A 43 3.11 -3.21 -14.83
N SER A 44 4.10 -3.77 -15.54
CA SER A 44 4.34 -3.45 -16.95
C SER A 44 3.11 -3.73 -17.82
N LYS A 45 2.42 -4.85 -17.54
CA LYS A 45 1.16 -5.20 -18.23
C LYS A 45 0.04 -4.19 -17.95
N VAL A 46 -0.11 -3.76 -16.70
CA VAL A 46 -1.14 -2.79 -16.30
C VAL A 46 -0.87 -1.42 -16.92
N GLU A 47 0.37 -0.93 -16.87
CA GLU A 47 0.77 0.34 -17.48
C GLU A 47 0.45 0.36 -18.98
N HIS A 48 0.83 -0.70 -19.70
CA HIS A 48 0.55 -0.82 -21.13
C HIS A 48 -0.96 -0.91 -21.43
N THR A 49 -1.70 -1.70 -20.65
CA THR A 49 -3.13 -1.96 -20.92
C THR A 49 -4.00 -0.75 -20.60
N LEU A 50 -3.70 -0.03 -19.51
CA LEU A 50 -4.48 1.13 -19.06
C LEU A 50 -3.90 2.46 -19.54
N ASN A 51 -2.78 2.43 -20.26
CA ASN A 51 -2.06 3.62 -20.75
C ASN A 51 -1.81 4.65 -19.63
N LEU A 52 -1.26 4.17 -18.52
CA LEU A 52 -0.91 4.96 -17.35
C LEU A 52 0.48 4.56 -16.84
N LYS A 53 1.04 5.36 -15.94
CA LYS A 53 2.30 5.06 -15.28
C LYS A 53 2.06 4.72 -13.81
N ILE A 54 2.72 3.67 -13.33
CA ILE A 54 2.76 3.26 -11.93
C ILE A 54 4.12 3.66 -11.34
N GLU A 55 4.08 4.54 -10.36
CA GLU A 55 5.25 5.01 -9.65
C GLU A 55 5.56 4.11 -8.45
N ILE A 56 6.78 3.61 -8.39
CA ILE A 56 7.21 2.70 -7.33
C ILE A 56 7.74 3.51 -6.15
N LEU A 57 7.12 3.32 -4.99
CA LEU A 57 7.56 3.87 -3.71
C LEU A 57 8.31 2.78 -2.94
N ASP A 58 9.63 2.90 -2.91
CA ASP A 58 10.46 1.95 -2.18
C ASP A 58 10.34 2.14 -0.67
N SER A 59 10.19 1.01 0.02
CA SER A 59 10.24 0.97 1.47
C SER A 59 11.62 1.42 2.01
N PRO A 60 11.69 2.13 3.15
CA PRO A 60 12.96 2.57 3.73
C PRO A 60 13.85 1.42 4.23
N CYS A 61 13.33 0.21 4.30
CA CYS A 61 14.05 -0.99 4.69
C CYS A 61 13.58 -2.19 3.86
N THR A 62 14.38 -3.24 3.86
CA THR A 62 14.09 -4.50 3.18
C THR A 62 13.23 -5.42 4.05
N PHE A 63 12.60 -6.41 3.40
CA PHE A 63 11.86 -7.45 4.11
C PHE A 63 12.74 -8.19 5.13
N ASP A 64 13.93 -8.61 4.72
CA ASP A 64 14.87 -9.36 5.55
C ASP A 64 15.31 -8.56 6.78
N GLU A 65 15.65 -7.28 6.60
CA GLU A 65 16.00 -6.40 7.72
C GLU A 65 14.90 -6.34 8.77
N GLN A 66 13.64 -6.40 8.37
CA GLN A 66 12.51 -6.39 9.29
C GLN A 66 12.17 -7.75 9.86
N PHE A 67 12.22 -8.79 9.04
CA PHE A 67 11.93 -10.16 9.42
C PHE A 67 12.92 -10.66 10.47
N TYR A 68 14.21 -10.39 10.26
CA TYR A 68 15.29 -10.80 11.17
C TYR A 68 15.59 -9.77 12.27
N LYS A 69 14.90 -8.62 12.28
CA LYS A 69 15.10 -7.59 13.31
C LYS A 69 14.91 -8.17 14.71
N LYS A 70 15.83 -7.86 15.61
CA LYS A 70 15.70 -8.20 17.03
C LYS A 70 14.65 -7.33 17.71
N ILE A 71 13.78 -7.97 18.50
CA ILE A 71 12.87 -7.28 19.41
C ILE A 71 13.71 -6.68 20.54
N THR A 72 13.57 -5.39 20.79
CA THR A 72 14.40 -4.65 21.75
C THR A 72 13.75 -4.46 23.12
N LYS A 73 12.45 -4.72 23.26
CA LYS A 73 11.67 -4.47 24.48
C LYS A 73 10.59 -5.54 24.69
N GLY A 74 10.20 -5.75 25.96
CA GLY A 74 9.11 -6.65 26.36
C GLY A 74 9.54 -8.11 26.52
N LEU A 75 8.54 -8.99 26.70
CA LEU A 75 8.73 -10.41 27.03
C LEU A 75 9.57 -11.19 26.01
N HIS A 76 9.55 -10.77 24.74
CA HIS A 76 10.23 -11.42 23.63
C HIS A 76 11.54 -10.72 23.22
N ALA A 77 12.10 -9.85 24.07
CA ALA A 77 13.35 -9.17 23.77
C ALA A 77 14.48 -10.17 23.43
N GLY A 78 15.28 -9.85 22.40
CA GLY A 78 16.34 -10.73 21.89
C GLY A 78 15.90 -11.78 20.86
N GLN A 79 14.59 -11.99 20.67
CA GLN A 79 14.05 -12.84 19.60
C GLN A 79 13.96 -12.07 18.27
N ASN A 80 14.00 -12.79 17.15
CA ASN A 80 13.70 -12.19 15.83
C ASN A 80 12.20 -11.88 15.76
N ARG A 81 11.81 -10.83 15.04
CA ARG A 81 10.41 -10.50 14.82
C ARG A 81 9.66 -11.60 14.06
N GLY A 82 10.27 -12.14 13.00
CA GLY A 82 9.67 -13.15 12.14
C GLY A 82 8.36 -12.70 11.50
N TRP A 83 7.51 -13.66 11.17
CA TRP A 83 6.18 -13.40 10.62
C TRP A 83 5.30 -12.67 11.63
N ALA A 84 4.51 -11.71 11.15
CA ALA A 84 3.58 -11.00 12.02
C ALA A 84 2.43 -11.90 12.47
N ALA A 85 2.21 -11.98 13.78
CA ALA A 85 1.12 -12.75 14.38
C ALA A 85 -0.27 -12.09 14.24
N VAL A 86 -0.35 -10.84 13.79
CA VAL A 86 -1.61 -10.08 13.69
C VAL A 86 -1.74 -9.34 12.36
N LYS A 87 -2.98 -9.27 11.85
CA LYS A 87 -3.31 -8.59 10.58
C LYS A 87 -3.28 -7.06 10.68
N SER A 88 -3.53 -6.45 11.83
CA SER A 88 -3.55 -4.99 12.03
C SER A 88 -2.50 -4.53 13.03
N GLY A 89 -1.79 -3.43 12.74
CA GLY A 89 -0.65 -2.99 13.54
C GLY A 89 0.60 -3.86 13.32
N CYS A 90 0.61 -4.63 12.23
CA CYS A 90 1.73 -5.44 11.80
C CYS A 90 2.97 -4.55 11.61
N HIS A 91 4.13 -5.04 12.07
CA HIS A 91 5.38 -4.30 11.99
C HIS A 91 5.82 -4.06 10.54
N PHE A 92 5.48 -4.94 9.59
CA PHE A 92 5.70 -4.70 8.16
C PHE A 92 4.89 -3.50 7.66
N GLN A 93 3.61 -3.40 8.05
CA GLN A 93 2.81 -2.23 7.67
C GLN A 93 3.40 -0.94 8.27
N ARG A 94 3.66 -0.93 9.57
CA ARG A 94 4.12 0.26 10.32
C ARG A 94 5.50 0.72 9.88
N ASP A 95 6.43 -0.21 9.63
CA ASP A 95 7.83 0.13 9.42
C ASP A 95 8.21 0.10 7.93
N MET A 96 7.42 -0.55 7.05
CA MET A 96 7.72 -0.62 5.62
C MET A 96 6.74 0.18 4.75
N LYS A 97 5.43 -0.05 4.87
CA LYS A 97 4.44 0.56 3.97
C LYS A 97 4.09 1.99 4.34
N VAL A 98 3.77 2.23 5.61
CA VAL A 98 3.36 3.55 6.09
C VAL A 98 4.44 4.60 5.82
N PRO A 99 5.73 4.39 6.15
CA PRO A 99 6.75 5.43 5.96
C PRO A 99 6.96 5.83 4.50
N ALA A 100 6.91 4.87 3.56
CA ALA A 100 7.01 5.16 2.13
C ALA A 100 5.84 6.05 1.66
N MET A 101 4.62 5.74 2.11
CA MET A 101 3.43 6.56 1.84
C MET A 101 3.50 7.93 2.53
N THR A 102 3.98 7.99 3.78
CA THR A 102 4.15 9.24 4.53
C THR A 102 5.05 10.20 3.79
N ARG A 103 6.19 9.72 3.31
CA ARG A 103 7.15 10.52 2.54
C ARG A 103 6.50 11.10 1.29
N MET A 104 5.85 10.26 0.48
CA MET A 104 5.14 10.71 -0.72
C MET A 104 4.07 11.76 -0.40
N TYR A 105 3.28 11.54 0.65
CA TYR A 105 2.25 12.50 1.06
C TYR A 105 2.84 13.85 1.51
N GLN A 106 3.91 13.83 2.31
CA GLN A 106 4.57 15.05 2.80
C GLN A 106 5.23 15.86 1.68
N GLU A 107 5.71 15.20 0.63
CA GLU A 107 6.31 15.84 -0.54
C GLU A 107 5.24 16.50 -1.44
N GLY A 108 4.02 15.94 -1.52
CA GLY A 108 3.00 16.38 -2.46
C GLY A 108 1.78 17.11 -1.88
N ASN A 109 1.49 16.98 -0.59
CA ASN A 109 0.25 17.45 0.05
C ASN A 109 -1.03 17.09 -0.77
N ALA A 110 -1.17 15.81 -1.10
CA ALA A 110 -2.15 15.32 -2.07
C ALA A 110 -3.28 14.49 -1.43
N ASP A 111 -4.45 14.49 -2.08
CA ASP A 111 -5.54 13.58 -1.72
C ASP A 111 -5.18 12.13 -2.07
N ILE A 112 -5.27 11.25 -1.08
CA ILE A 112 -4.90 9.85 -1.24
C ILE A 112 -6.13 9.00 -1.52
N TYR A 113 -6.26 8.53 -2.75
CA TYR A 113 -7.28 7.55 -3.11
C TYR A 113 -6.84 6.12 -2.81
N ILE A 114 -7.67 5.36 -2.08
CA ILE A 114 -7.52 3.91 -1.88
C ILE A 114 -8.77 3.17 -2.34
N SER A 115 -8.58 1.98 -2.90
CA SER A 115 -9.68 1.08 -3.27
C SER A 115 -10.05 0.16 -2.11
N LEU A 116 -11.32 0.12 -1.71
CA LEU A 116 -11.85 -0.86 -0.75
C LEU A 116 -13.15 -1.45 -1.29
N ALA A 117 -13.33 -2.76 -1.12
CA ALA A 117 -14.58 -3.40 -1.52
C ALA A 117 -15.74 -2.89 -0.65
N VAL A 118 -16.95 -2.80 -1.22
CA VAL A 118 -18.14 -2.30 -0.49
C VAL A 118 -18.45 -3.12 0.77
N ASN A 119 -18.20 -4.43 0.75
CA ASN A 119 -18.38 -5.29 1.93
C ASN A 119 -17.28 -5.13 2.99
N GLU A 120 -16.22 -4.36 2.71
CA GLU A 120 -15.19 -3.97 3.66
C GLU A 120 -15.44 -2.58 4.28
N ARG A 121 -16.65 -2.03 4.18
CA ARG A 121 -16.98 -0.66 4.62
C ARG A 121 -16.52 -0.31 6.04
N ASN A 122 -16.64 -1.25 6.98
CA ASN A 122 -16.17 -1.10 8.37
C ASN A 122 -14.64 -0.88 8.48
N ARG A 123 -13.88 -1.17 7.43
CA ARG A 123 -12.43 -0.97 7.34
C ARG A 123 -12.07 0.47 6.98
N ALA A 124 -12.89 1.14 6.17
CA ALA A 124 -12.75 2.56 5.84
C ALA A 124 -12.96 3.45 7.07
N GLU A 125 -13.87 3.05 7.95
CA GLU A 125 -14.21 3.78 9.18
C GLU A 125 -13.16 3.60 10.31
N ARG A 126 -12.16 2.74 10.12
CA ARG A 126 -11.07 2.59 11.10
C ARG A 126 -10.21 3.85 11.09
N LYS A 127 -10.21 4.57 12.23
CA LYS A 127 -9.42 5.78 12.54
C LYS A 127 -7.93 5.73 12.19
N PHE A 128 -7.38 4.56 11.86
CA PHE A 128 -5.99 4.37 11.44
C PHE A 128 -5.67 5.08 10.11
N TYR A 129 -6.65 5.23 9.22
CA TYR A 129 -6.46 5.83 7.89
C TYR A 129 -6.66 7.35 7.88
N ALA A 130 -7.48 7.89 8.78
CA ALA A 130 -8.04 9.24 8.66
C ALA A 130 -7.33 10.33 9.49
N LYS A 131 -6.33 10.00 10.31
CA LYS A 131 -5.80 10.96 11.30
C LYS A 131 -4.74 11.91 10.73
N ASP A 132 -3.93 11.44 9.78
CA ASP A 132 -2.75 12.16 9.29
C ASP A 132 -2.75 12.38 7.76
N TYR A 133 -3.74 11.84 7.04
CA TYR A 133 -3.85 11.88 5.58
C TYR A 133 -5.28 12.22 5.16
N ASN A 134 -5.44 12.98 4.08
CA ASN A 134 -6.73 13.08 3.41
C ASN A 134 -6.96 11.83 2.55
N ILE A 135 -7.60 10.80 3.11
CA ILE A 135 -7.86 9.53 2.41
C ILE A 135 -9.28 9.51 1.85
N MET A 136 -9.36 9.42 0.53
CA MET A 136 -10.59 9.17 -0.21
C MET A 136 -10.72 7.68 -0.53
N VAL A 137 -11.89 7.10 -0.27
CA VAL A 137 -12.13 5.67 -0.49
C VAL A 137 -12.99 5.49 -1.74
N ILE A 138 -12.46 4.74 -2.71
CA ILE A 138 -13.19 4.30 -3.89
C ILE A 138 -13.80 2.94 -3.58
N THR A 139 -15.12 2.84 -3.67
CA THR A 139 -15.85 1.59 -3.45
C THR A 139 -16.58 1.15 -4.70
N PHE A 140 -16.52 -0.14 -5.01
CA PHE A 140 -17.16 -0.78 -6.15
C PHE A 140 -17.96 -2.00 -5.67
N ARG A 141 -19.10 -2.24 -6.33
CA ARG A 141 -20.04 -3.32 -6.01
C ARG A 141 -19.65 -4.63 -6.69
#